data_AF-A0A0S8IPL7-F1
#
_entry.id   AF-A0A0S8IPL7-F1
#
_cell.length_a   1.000
_cell.length_b   1.000
_cell.length_c   1.000
_cell.angle_alpha   90.00
_cell.angle_beta   90.00
_cell.angle_gamma   90.00
#
_symmetry.space_group_name_H-M   'P 1'
#
loop_
_entity.id
_entity.type
_entity.pdbx_description
1 polymer ?
#
loop_
_entity_poly.entity_id
_entity_poly.type
_entity_poly.pdbx_seq_one_letter_code
_entity_poly.pdbx_strand_id
1 'polypeptide(L)'
;MAKYRVIVIGAGAAGLMAAGQAAELGAATLLLEKKYRPGRKLRITGKGRCNLTNVAPISKFISHFGPNGRFLRQAFSRFFTPELVAFLKELGIRTVTERGGRIFPAGDQAQEIVDALVDWIEKRGVTLRTRTPVERLRVEGGRIVGVQVSHGSSPMRETLTDRHTAERVYHADAVIVSTGGVSYPATGSTGDGYRLAKSVGHIIVPIRPALVPLETAGEVAPKL
;
A
#
# COMPACT_ATOMS: atom_id res chain seq x y z
N MET A 1 -6.26 12.32 -24.74
CA MET A 1 -6.85 11.81 -23.48
C MET A 1 -5.76 11.07 -22.71
N ALA A 2 -5.75 11.16 -21.37
CA ALA A 2 -4.77 10.43 -20.57
C ALA A 2 -4.95 8.91 -20.76
N LYS A 3 -3.83 8.18 -20.88
CA LYS A 3 -3.83 6.71 -21.05
C LYS A 3 -4.44 6.00 -19.83
N TYR A 4 -4.33 6.59 -18.65
CA TYR A 4 -4.86 6.06 -17.40
C TYR A 4 -5.83 7.07 -16.79
N ARG A 5 -6.89 6.57 -16.16
CA ARG A 5 -7.81 7.38 -15.35
C ARG A 5 -7.26 7.55 -13.93
N VAL A 6 -6.68 6.49 -13.37
CA VAL A 6 -6.13 6.44 -12.01
C VAL A 6 -4.69 5.91 -12.02
N ILE A 7 -3.80 6.60 -11.33
CA ILE A 7 -2.47 6.09 -10.97
C ILE A 7 -2.42 5.85 -9.47
N VAL A 8 -1.92 4.69 -9.06
CA VAL A 8 -1.68 4.34 -7.66
C VAL A 8 -0.18 4.21 -7.42
N ILE A 9 0.33 4.84 -6.35
CA ILE A 9 1.76 4.85 -6.02
C ILE A 9 2.04 4.00 -4.77
N GLY A 10 2.74 2.89 -4.97
CA GLY A 10 3.16 1.94 -3.93
C GLY A 10 2.23 0.73 -3.86
N ALA A 11 2.74 -0.45 -4.22
CA ALA A 11 2.01 -1.72 -4.23
C ALA A 11 2.10 -2.45 -2.87
N GLY A 12 1.84 -1.72 -1.78
CA GLY A 12 1.56 -2.29 -0.47
C GLY A 12 0.09 -2.70 -0.32
N ALA A 13 -0.34 -3.06 0.90
CA ALA A 13 -1.73 -3.46 1.17
C ALA A 13 -2.75 -2.42 0.64
N ALA A 14 -2.58 -1.14 1.00
CA ALA A 14 -3.48 -0.08 0.57
C ALA A 14 -3.48 0.13 -0.96
N GLY A 15 -2.31 0.04 -1.61
CA GLY A 15 -2.21 0.28 -3.05
C GLY A 15 -2.76 -0.86 -3.90
N LEU A 16 -2.58 -2.11 -3.46
CA LEU A 16 -3.20 -3.27 -4.12
C LEU A 16 -4.72 -3.19 -4.03
N MET A 17 -5.27 -2.89 -2.84
CA MET A 17 -6.71 -2.69 -2.66
C MET A 17 -7.24 -1.53 -3.51
N ALA A 18 -6.58 -0.36 -3.47
CA ALA A 18 -7.01 0.81 -4.21
C ALA A 18 -6.98 0.59 -5.73
N ALA A 19 -5.93 -0.07 -6.25
CA ALA A 19 -5.79 -0.32 -7.67
C ALA A 19 -6.84 -1.31 -8.19
N GLY A 20 -7.07 -2.41 -7.47
CA GLY A 20 -8.07 -3.39 -7.87
C GLY A 20 -9.50 -2.83 -7.79
N GLN A 21 -9.82 -2.08 -6.72
CA GLN A 21 -11.12 -1.43 -6.59
C GLN A 21 -11.37 -0.39 -7.69
N ALA A 22 -10.37 0.43 -8.04
CA ALA A 22 -10.48 1.39 -9.15
C ALA A 22 -10.76 0.68 -10.49
N ALA A 23 -10.04 -0.42 -10.76
CA ALA A 23 -10.24 -1.20 -11.98
C ALA A 23 -11.59 -1.93 -12.01
N GLU A 24 -12.06 -2.42 -10.86
CA GLU A 24 -13.38 -3.04 -10.72
C GLU A 24 -14.52 -2.05 -11.03
N LEU A 25 -14.32 -0.77 -10.73
CA LEU A 25 -15.21 0.33 -11.12
C LEU A 25 -14.99 0.82 -12.57
N GLY A 26 -14.17 0.12 -13.36
CA GLY A 26 -13.95 0.41 -14.78
C GLY A 26 -12.87 1.45 -15.08
N ALA A 27 -12.09 1.92 -14.09
CA ALA A 27 -11.02 2.86 -14.35
C ALA A 27 -9.77 2.16 -14.94
N ALA A 28 -9.28 2.68 -16.07
CA ALA A 28 -7.96 2.32 -16.58
C ALA A 28 -6.89 2.70 -15.55
N THR A 29 -6.30 1.69 -14.90
CA THR A 29 -5.50 1.87 -13.68
C THR A 29 -4.05 1.42 -13.86
N LEU A 30 -3.11 2.29 -13.46
CA LEU A 30 -1.67 1.99 -13.41
C LEU A 30 -1.21 1.97 -11.95
N LEU A 31 -0.62 0.87 -11.51
CA LEU A 31 -0.02 0.71 -10.18
C LEU A 31 1.51 0.73 -10.32
N LEU A 32 2.16 1.70 -9.67
CA LEU A 32 3.61 1.89 -9.69
C LEU A 32 4.23 1.44 -8.37
N GLU A 33 5.22 0.56 -8.42
CA GLU A 33 5.95 0.06 -7.26
C GLU A 33 7.45 0.32 -7.41
N LYS A 34 8.05 0.95 -6.42
CA LYS A 34 9.48 1.30 -6.40
C LYS A 34 10.38 0.06 -6.34
N LYS A 35 9.99 -0.98 -5.62
CA LYS A 35 10.78 -2.21 -5.45
C LYS A 35 10.50 -3.18 -6.58
N TYR A 36 11.34 -4.22 -6.67
CA TYR A 36 11.24 -5.26 -7.70
C TYR A 36 10.04 -6.19 -7.56
N ARG A 37 9.38 -6.18 -6.39
CA ARG A 37 8.20 -7.00 -6.08
C ARG A 37 7.19 -6.20 -5.25
N PRO A 38 5.89 -6.39 -5.46
CA PRO A 38 4.85 -5.81 -4.61
C PRO A 38 4.80 -6.47 -3.23
N GLY A 39 4.18 -5.78 -2.28
CA GLY A 39 3.82 -6.31 -0.96
C GLY A 39 5.00 -6.67 -0.05
N ARG A 40 6.23 -6.19 -0.29
CA ARG A 40 7.42 -6.63 0.48
C ARG A 40 7.27 -6.47 1.99
N LYS A 41 6.64 -5.39 2.46
CA LYS A 41 6.36 -5.22 3.90
C LYS A 41 5.24 -6.13 4.38
N LEU A 42 4.19 -6.30 3.58
CA LEU A 42 3.05 -7.17 3.89
C LEU A 42 3.53 -8.62 4.11
N ARG A 43 4.45 -9.11 3.27
CA ARG A 43 5.07 -10.44 3.34
C ARG A 43 5.82 -10.74 4.65
N ILE A 44 6.25 -9.72 5.39
CA ILE A 44 6.97 -9.90 6.67
C ILE A 44 6.10 -9.63 7.90
N THR A 45 4.85 -9.20 7.73
CA THR A 45 3.95 -8.93 8.85
C THR A 45 3.55 -10.21 9.58
N GLY A 46 3.25 -10.12 10.88
CA GLY A 46 2.85 -11.28 11.67
C GLY A 46 3.89 -12.40 11.69
N LYS A 47 5.19 -12.06 11.64
CA LYS A 47 6.29 -13.03 11.51
C LYS A 47 6.20 -13.87 10.22
N GLY A 48 5.78 -13.25 9.12
CA GLY A 48 5.61 -13.93 7.83
C GLY A 48 4.26 -14.63 7.65
N ARG A 49 3.35 -14.53 8.63
CA ARG A 49 2.02 -15.15 8.62
C ARG A 49 0.91 -14.22 8.13
N CYS A 50 1.17 -12.91 8.13
CA CYS A 50 0.21 -11.84 7.85
C CYS A 50 -0.95 -11.77 8.85
N ASN A 51 -0.79 -10.97 9.90
CA ASN A 51 -1.91 -10.58 10.77
C ASN A 51 -2.81 -9.61 9.98
N LEU A 52 -3.90 -10.13 9.42
CA LEU A 52 -4.76 -9.45 8.44
C LEU A 52 -5.59 -8.33 9.07
N THR A 53 -6.25 -8.63 10.19
CA THR A 53 -7.16 -7.72 10.89
C THR A 53 -7.47 -8.25 12.30
N ASN A 54 -8.45 -7.65 12.99
CA ASN A 54 -8.92 -8.06 14.31
C ASN A 54 -10.46 -8.12 14.37
N VAL A 55 -11.01 -9.05 15.16
CA VAL A 55 -12.46 -9.22 15.38
C VAL A 55 -13.08 -8.21 16.34
N ALA A 56 -12.29 -7.30 16.92
CA ALA A 56 -12.80 -6.30 17.84
C ALA A 56 -13.94 -5.48 17.19
N PRO A 57 -15.05 -5.21 17.91
CA PRO A 57 -16.12 -4.35 17.41
C PRO A 57 -15.59 -2.97 17.01
N ILE A 58 -16.20 -2.34 16.00
CA ILE A 58 -15.74 -1.08 15.42
C ILE A 58 -15.46 0.02 16.46
N SER A 59 -16.29 0.14 17.50
CA SER A 59 -16.12 1.12 18.57
C SER A 59 -14.82 0.90 19.35
N LYS A 60 -14.53 -0.35 19.72
CA LYS A 60 -13.28 -0.75 20.38
C LYS A 60 -12.09 -0.74 19.42
N PHE A 61 -12.27 -1.11 18.16
CA PHE A 61 -11.21 -1.09 17.16
C PHE A 61 -10.70 0.32 16.92
N ILE A 62 -11.62 1.29 16.75
CA ILE A 62 -11.29 2.70 16.52
C ILE A 62 -10.52 3.31 17.69
N SER A 63 -10.79 2.92 18.94
CA SER A 63 -10.09 3.48 20.09
C SER A 63 -8.58 3.14 20.10
N HIS A 64 -8.15 2.08 19.42
CA HIS A 64 -6.73 1.72 19.30
C HIS A 64 -5.94 2.70 18.41
N PHE A 65 -6.61 3.58 17.66
CA PHE A 65 -6.00 4.63 16.85
C PHE A 65 -5.90 5.97 17.60
N GLY A 66 -6.25 5.99 18.90
CA GLY A 66 -6.22 7.18 19.73
C GLY A 66 -7.14 8.29 19.22
N PRO A 67 -6.80 9.57 19.45
CA PRO A 67 -7.64 10.71 19.07
C PRO A 67 -7.98 10.78 17.58
N ASN A 68 -7.08 10.30 16.71
CA ASN A 68 -7.26 10.31 15.26
C ASN A 68 -8.17 9.21 14.74
N GLY A 69 -8.59 8.25 15.58
CA GLY A 69 -9.48 7.16 15.17
C GLY A 69 -10.82 7.63 14.60
N ARG A 70 -11.31 8.81 15.00
CA ARG A 70 -12.56 9.39 14.47
C ARG A 70 -12.52 9.58 12.96
N PHE A 71 -11.36 9.87 12.38
CA PHE A 71 -11.16 10.02 10.93
C PHE A 71 -11.52 8.74 10.16
N LEU A 72 -11.29 7.56 10.76
CA LEU A 72 -11.47 6.26 10.12
C LEU A 72 -12.93 5.79 10.10
N ARG A 73 -13.86 6.46 10.81
CA ARG A 73 -15.26 6.03 10.94
C ARG A 73 -15.94 5.84 9.58
N GLN A 74 -15.74 6.77 8.64
CA GLN A 74 -16.36 6.70 7.32
C GLN A 74 -15.79 5.58 6.44
N ALA A 75 -14.49 5.30 6.58
CA ALA A 75 -13.86 4.18 5.87
C ALA A 75 -14.38 2.85 6.44
N PHE A 76 -14.35 2.69 7.76
CA PHE A 76 -14.81 1.47 8.43
C PHE A 76 -16.33 1.26 8.39
N SER A 77 -17.14 2.28 8.10
CA SER A 77 -18.57 2.06 7.82
C SER A 77 -18.82 1.47 6.43
N ARG A 78 -17.84 1.50 5.53
CA ARG A 78 -17.95 0.97 4.16
C ARG A 78 -17.19 -0.34 3.97
N PHE A 79 -16.04 -0.47 4.61
CA PHE A 79 -15.19 -1.65 4.49
C PHE A 79 -14.43 -1.88 5.80
N PHE A 80 -14.80 -2.92 6.53
CA PHE A 80 -14.21 -3.31 7.81
C PHE A 80 -13.89 -4.81 7.85
N THR A 81 -13.83 -5.41 9.03
CA THR A 81 -13.45 -6.82 9.21
C THR A 81 -14.38 -7.79 8.47
N PRO A 82 -15.73 -7.69 8.54
CA PRO A 82 -16.60 -8.61 7.82
C PRO A 82 -16.40 -8.56 6.30
N GLU A 83 -16.31 -7.35 5.73
CA GLU A 83 -16.11 -7.16 4.30
C GLU A 83 -14.72 -7.65 3.86
N LEU A 84 -13.68 -7.42 4.66
CA LEU A 84 -12.35 -7.93 4.40
C LEU A 84 -12.29 -9.47 4.41
N VAL A 85 -12.93 -10.11 5.39
CA VAL A 85 -12.97 -11.59 5.47
C VAL A 85 -13.76 -12.17 4.29
N ALA A 86 -14.89 -11.55 3.91
CA ALA A 86 -15.67 -11.95 2.75
C ALA A 86 -14.85 -11.80 1.45
N PHE A 87 -14.19 -10.66 1.27
CA PHE A 87 -13.31 -10.40 0.13
C PHE A 87 -12.17 -11.42 0.03
N LEU A 88 -11.48 -11.73 1.15
CA LEU A 88 -10.43 -12.74 1.15
C LEU A 88 -10.97 -14.13 0.80
N LYS A 89 -12.18 -14.47 1.26
CA LYS A 89 -12.85 -15.72 0.89
C LYS A 89 -13.15 -15.79 -0.60
N GLU A 90 -13.56 -14.70 -1.23
CA GLU A 90 -13.75 -14.61 -2.69
C GLU A 90 -12.44 -14.80 -3.46
N LEU A 91 -11.31 -14.38 -2.89
CA LEU A 91 -9.97 -14.67 -3.41
C LEU A 91 -9.48 -16.11 -3.13
N GLY A 92 -10.31 -16.95 -2.50
CA GLY A 92 -9.98 -18.33 -2.15
C GLY A 92 -9.20 -18.49 -0.84
N ILE A 93 -9.00 -17.41 -0.08
CA ILE A 93 -8.24 -17.42 1.16
C ILE A 93 -9.18 -17.67 2.34
N ARG A 94 -9.00 -18.81 3.01
CA ARG A 94 -9.65 -19.07 4.30
C ARG A 94 -8.91 -18.34 5.42
N THR A 95 -9.64 -17.86 6.43
CA THR A 95 -9.06 -17.15 7.58
C THR A 95 -9.34 -17.88 8.89
N VAL A 96 -8.40 -17.79 9.83
CA VAL A 96 -8.53 -18.31 11.20
C VAL A 96 -8.39 -17.16 12.21
N THR A 97 -9.15 -17.23 13.29
CA THR A 97 -9.05 -16.28 14.41
C THR A 97 -8.22 -16.90 15.52
N GLU A 98 -7.23 -16.15 16.02
CA GLU A 98 -6.33 -16.56 17.08
C GLU A 98 -6.50 -15.72 18.36
N ARG A 99 -5.68 -16.05 19.37
CA ARG A 99 -5.55 -15.28 20.62
C ARG A 99 -5.47 -13.78 20.36
N GLY A 100 -6.23 -13.04 21.18
CA GLY A 100 -6.33 -11.57 21.07
C GLY A 100 -7.22 -11.10 19.93
N GLY A 101 -7.99 -12.00 19.30
CA GLY A 101 -8.92 -11.67 18.23
C GLY A 101 -8.25 -11.41 16.88
N ARG A 102 -6.97 -11.79 16.73
CA ARG A 102 -6.19 -11.57 15.51
C ARG A 102 -6.62 -12.54 14.42
N ILE A 103 -6.72 -12.07 13.19
CA ILE A 103 -7.13 -12.90 12.04
C ILE A 103 -5.91 -13.15 11.15
N PHE A 104 -5.69 -14.41 10.77
CA PHE A 104 -4.60 -14.86 9.91
C PHE A 104 -5.15 -15.69 8.74
N PRO A 105 -4.42 -15.81 7.60
CA PRO A 105 -4.71 -16.84 6.61
C PRO A 105 -4.58 -18.24 7.23
N ALA A 106 -5.46 -19.15 6.86
CA ALA A 106 -5.40 -20.54 7.30
C ALA A 106 -4.14 -21.27 6.79
N GLY A 107 -3.59 -20.86 5.64
CA GLY A 107 -2.32 -21.36 5.11
C GLY A 107 -1.09 -20.85 5.85
N ASP A 108 -1.27 -19.90 6.78
CA ASP A 108 -0.24 -19.34 7.65
C ASP A 108 0.96 -18.67 6.96
N GLN A 109 0.77 -18.25 5.70
CA GLN A 109 1.80 -17.64 4.88
C GLN A 109 1.33 -16.29 4.33
N ALA A 110 2.05 -15.21 4.67
CA ALA A 110 1.80 -13.88 4.14
C ALA A 110 1.99 -13.80 2.62
N GLN A 111 2.81 -14.70 2.07
CA GLN A 111 3.04 -14.83 0.63
C GLN A 111 1.73 -15.06 -0.13
N GLU A 112 0.87 -15.96 0.37
CA GLU A 112 -0.43 -16.30 -0.21
C GLU A 112 -1.34 -15.08 -0.36
N ILE A 113 -1.38 -14.22 0.67
CA ILE A 113 -2.19 -13.00 0.66
C ILE A 113 -1.75 -12.05 -0.46
N VAL A 114 -0.44 -11.81 -0.57
CA VAL A 114 0.06 -10.86 -1.58
C VAL A 114 -0.12 -11.42 -2.98
N ASP A 115 0.10 -12.72 -3.16
CA ASP A 115 -0.03 -13.35 -4.47
C ASP A 115 -1.49 -13.33 -4.93
N ALA A 116 -2.44 -13.65 -4.05
CA ALA A 116 -3.87 -13.54 -4.36
C ALA A 116 -4.31 -12.10 -4.71
N LEU A 117 -3.78 -11.09 -4.01
CA LEU A 117 -4.06 -9.69 -4.32
C LEU A 117 -3.44 -9.26 -5.66
N VAL A 118 -2.24 -9.72 -5.98
CA VAL A 118 -1.59 -9.44 -7.27
C VAL A 118 -2.38 -10.08 -8.41
N ASP A 119 -2.73 -11.37 -8.27
CA ASP A 119 -3.54 -12.08 -9.24
C ASP A 119 -4.91 -11.41 -9.44
N TRP A 120 -5.53 -10.93 -8.37
CA TRP A 120 -6.80 -10.21 -8.42
C TRP A 120 -6.71 -8.92 -9.24
N ILE A 121 -5.70 -8.07 -8.99
CA ILE A 121 -5.54 -6.82 -9.77
C ILE A 121 -5.20 -7.09 -11.23
N GLU A 122 -4.41 -8.14 -11.52
CA GLU A 122 -4.04 -8.52 -12.89
C GLU A 122 -5.27 -9.01 -13.67
N LYS A 123 -6.11 -9.85 -13.05
CA LYS A 123 -7.39 -10.29 -13.62
C LYS A 123 -8.37 -9.16 -13.89
N ARG A 124 -8.27 -8.06 -13.14
CA ARG A 124 -9.05 -6.82 -13.35
C ARG A 124 -8.42 -5.85 -14.36
N GLY A 125 -7.28 -6.22 -14.98
CA GLY A 125 -6.63 -5.41 -16.01
C GLY A 125 -5.78 -4.24 -15.48
N VAL A 126 -5.42 -4.24 -14.19
CA VAL A 126 -4.50 -3.23 -13.64
C VAL A 126 -3.13 -3.41 -14.29
N THR A 127 -2.57 -2.31 -14.81
CA THR A 127 -1.18 -2.31 -15.28
C THR A 127 -0.26 -2.16 -14.08
N LEU A 128 0.43 -3.23 -13.66
CA LEU A 128 1.47 -3.16 -12.63
C LEU A 128 2.84 -2.85 -13.25
N ARG A 129 3.59 -1.92 -12.66
CA ARG A 129 4.99 -1.63 -12.99
C ARG A 129 5.84 -1.60 -11.73
N THR A 130 6.71 -2.60 -11.59
CA THR A 130 7.70 -2.66 -10.51
C THR A 130 8.99 -1.92 -10.90
N ARG A 131 9.88 -1.72 -9.94
CA ARG A 131 11.11 -0.93 -10.10
C ARG A 131 10.87 0.45 -10.72
N THR A 132 9.75 1.07 -10.38
CA THR A 132 9.32 2.36 -10.94
C THR A 132 9.08 3.36 -9.81
N PRO A 133 10.15 3.96 -9.26
CA PRO A 133 10.04 4.97 -8.20
C PRO A 133 9.36 6.23 -8.72
N VAL A 134 8.32 6.72 -8.04
CA VAL A 134 7.71 8.02 -8.36
C VAL A 134 8.48 9.14 -7.67
N GLU A 135 8.93 10.11 -8.45
CA GLU A 135 9.69 11.25 -7.98
C GLU A 135 8.80 12.47 -7.73
N ARG A 136 7.83 12.75 -8.60
CA ARG A 136 7.01 13.97 -8.50
C ARG A 136 5.55 13.70 -8.85
N LEU A 137 4.65 14.40 -8.17
CA LEU A 137 3.28 14.62 -8.62
C LEU A 137 3.30 15.76 -9.65
N ARG A 138 2.63 15.58 -10.79
CA ARG A 138 2.53 16.62 -11.83
C ARG A 138 1.20 17.35 -11.67
N VAL A 139 1.28 18.66 -11.45
CA VAL A 139 0.13 19.53 -11.23
C VAL A 139 0.18 20.68 -12.23
N GLU A 140 -0.90 20.91 -12.95
CA GLU A 140 -1.05 21.99 -13.93
C GLU A 140 -2.37 22.71 -13.65
N GLY A 141 -2.35 24.05 -13.58
CA GLY A 141 -3.54 24.84 -13.25
C GLY A 141 -4.22 24.43 -11.93
N GLY A 142 -3.44 23.99 -10.93
CA GLY A 142 -3.95 23.51 -9.64
C GLY A 142 -4.60 22.13 -9.67
N ARG A 143 -4.53 21.40 -10.79
CA ARG A 143 -5.09 20.04 -10.94
C ARG A 143 -3.98 19.01 -11.14
N ILE A 144 -4.15 17.85 -10.53
CA ILE A 144 -3.28 16.70 -10.80
C ILE A 144 -3.45 16.29 -12.27
N VAL A 145 -2.34 16.07 -12.97
CA VAL A 145 -2.34 15.61 -14.37
C VAL A 145 -1.52 14.34 -14.58
N GLY A 146 -0.88 13.83 -13.52
CA GLY A 146 -0.08 12.62 -13.58
C GLY A 146 1.04 12.57 -12.56
N VAL A 147 2.03 11.72 -12.86
CA VAL A 147 3.23 11.52 -12.05
C VAL A 147 4.47 11.45 -12.93
N GLN A 148 5.61 11.78 -12.36
CA GLN A 148 6.92 11.58 -12.98
C GLN A 148 7.70 10.52 -12.19
N VAL A 149 8.33 9.60 -12.90
CA VAL A 149 9.12 8.50 -12.31
C VAL A 149 10.61 8.69 -12.56
N SER A 150 11.45 8.13 -11.68
CA SER A 150 12.90 8.21 -11.78
C SER A 150 13.45 7.43 -12.97
N HIS A 151 14.54 7.91 -13.56
CA HIS A 151 15.37 7.14 -14.49
C HIS A 151 16.13 6.04 -13.73
N GLY A 152 15.48 4.92 -13.42
CA GLY A 152 16.12 3.91 -12.58
C GLY A 152 15.40 2.57 -12.58
N SER A 153 15.89 1.67 -13.43
CA SER A 153 15.56 0.25 -13.60
C SER A 153 14.52 -0.04 -14.69
N SER A 154 15.00 -0.30 -15.92
CA SER A 154 14.16 -0.89 -16.97
C SER A 154 13.40 -2.12 -16.45
N PRO A 155 12.11 -2.25 -16.78
CA PRO A 155 11.42 -3.53 -16.80
C PRO A 155 12.21 -4.52 -17.66
N MET A 156 12.29 -5.76 -17.21
CA MET A 156 12.90 -6.87 -17.97
C MET A 156 12.12 -7.22 -19.26
N ARG A 157 11.03 -6.49 -19.56
CA ARG A 157 10.15 -6.65 -20.72
C ARG A 157 9.75 -5.29 -21.30
N GLU A 158 10.72 -4.40 -21.51
CA GLU A 158 10.52 -3.32 -22.47
C GLU A 158 10.79 -3.86 -23.87
N THR A 159 9.74 -3.95 -24.68
CA THR A 159 9.89 -4.04 -26.13
C THR A 159 10.75 -2.86 -26.60
N LEU A 160 11.70 -3.16 -27.49
CA LEU A 160 12.80 -2.31 -27.95
C LEU A 160 12.39 -0.95 -28.57
N THR A 161 11.10 -0.64 -28.66
CA THR A 161 10.55 0.57 -29.30
C THR A 161 10.41 1.77 -28.36
N ASP A 162 10.52 1.61 -27.04
CA ASP A 162 10.29 2.67 -26.05
C ASP A 162 11.60 3.30 -25.50
N ARG A 163 12.67 3.29 -26.30
CA ARG A 163 14.01 3.83 -25.97
C ARG A 163 14.11 5.35 -26.11
N HIS A 164 13.15 6.11 -25.63
CA HIS A 164 13.33 7.55 -25.44
C HIS A 164 13.70 7.86 -23.99
N THR A 165 14.93 8.32 -23.81
CA THR A 165 15.57 8.86 -22.60
C THR A 165 14.96 10.20 -22.13
N ALA A 166 13.66 10.38 -22.31
CA ALA A 166 12.91 11.51 -21.77
C ALA A 166 12.35 11.17 -20.37
N GLU A 167 12.19 12.17 -19.50
CA GLU A 167 11.49 12.03 -18.22
C GLU A 167 10.21 11.20 -18.42
N ARG A 168 10.12 10.05 -17.75
CA ARG A 168 8.94 9.20 -17.87
C ARG A 168 7.81 9.81 -17.07
N VAL A 169 6.92 10.47 -17.79
CA VAL A 169 5.68 11.03 -17.26
C VAL A 169 4.53 10.08 -17.59
N TYR A 170 3.76 9.73 -16.57
CA TYR A 170 2.49 9.01 -16.74
C TYR A 170 1.35 9.96 -16.44
N HIS A 171 0.51 10.24 -17.43
CA HIS A 171 -0.65 11.10 -17.28
C HIS A 171 -1.84 10.34 -16.69
N ALA A 172 -2.58 10.99 -15.79
CA ALA A 172 -3.83 10.50 -15.23
C ALA A 172 -4.70 11.62 -14.65
N ASP A 173 -6.01 11.36 -14.55
CA ASP A 173 -6.97 12.29 -13.98
C ASP A 173 -6.95 12.30 -12.44
N ALA A 174 -6.50 11.19 -11.83
CA ALA A 174 -6.38 11.05 -10.39
C ALA A 174 -5.14 10.26 -9.99
N VAL A 175 -4.58 10.58 -8.82
CA VAL A 175 -3.43 9.88 -8.22
C VAL A 175 -3.74 9.50 -6.78
N ILE A 176 -3.47 8.25 -6.42
CA ILE A 176 -3.58 7.72 -5.06
C ILE A 176 -2.17 7.48 -4.52
N VAL A 177 -1.82 8.13 -3.40
CA VAL A 177 -0.51 7.96 -2.73
C VAL A 177 -0.64 6.92 -1.63
N SER A 178 -0.04 5.74 -1.84
CA SER A 178 -0.08 4.59 -0.91
C SER A 178 1.32 4.03 -0.59
N THR A 179 2.31 4.91 -0.47
CA THR A 179 3.74 4.57 -0.32
C THR A 179 4.15 4.04 1.07
N GLY A 180 3.22 3.97 2.01
CA GLY A 180 3.50 3.67 3.41
C GLY A 180 4.28 4.79 4.13
N GLY A 181 4.78 4.48 5.33
CA GLY A 181 5.54 5.40 6.17
C GLY A 181 7.06 5.31 5.98
N VAL A 182 7.80 5.32 7.10
CA VAL A 182 9.29 5.31 7.15
C VAL A 182 9.88 4.14 7.93
N SER A 183 9.07 3.28 8.56
CA SER A 183 9.59 2.09 9.26
C SER A 183 9.90 0.96 8.27
N TYR A 184 10.91 0.14 8.56
CA TYR A 184 11.41 -0.93 7.66
C TYR A 184 11.76 -0.42 6.24
N PRO A 185 12.68 0.56 6.10
CA PRO A 185 12.99 1.20 4.81
C PRO A 185 13.51 0.21 3.75
N ALA A 186 14.15 -0.89 4.17
CA ALA A 186 14.56 -1.98 3.28
C ALA A 186 13.39 -2.58 2.48
N THR A 187 12.15 -2.48 2.98
CA THR A 187 10.94 -2.93 2.26
C THR A 187 10.42 -1.94 1.23
N GLY A 188 10.93 -0.70 1.22
CA GLY A 188 10.55 0.36 0.27
C GLY A 188 9.82 1.56 0.91
N SER A 189 9.38 1.46 2.16
CA SER A 189 8.76 2.57 2.89
C SER A 189 9.80 3.55 3.43
N THR A 190 10.15 4.56 2.64
CA THR A 190 11.22 5.55 2.90
C THR A 190 10.69 6.99 3.06
N GLY A 191 9.38 7.16 3.23
CA GLY A 191 8.78 8.50 3.41
C GLY A 191 8.49 9.28 2.12
N ASP A 192 8.57 8.63 0.95
CA ASP A 192 8.34 9.28 -0.35
C ASP A 192 6.98 9.98 -0.43
N GLY A 193 5.91 9.35 0.11
CA GLY A 193 4.57 9.93 0.12
C GLY A 193 4.47 11.23 0.92
N TYR A 194 5.25 11.40 1.99
CA TYR A 194 5.30 12.65 2.73
C TYR A 194 5.90 13.77 1.89
N ARG A 195 6.99 13.48 1.17
CA ARG A 195 7.62 14.42 0.25
C ARG A 195 6.69 14.78 -0.90
N LEU A 196 6.01 13.79 -1.49
CA LEU A 196 5.02 14.00 -2.55
C LEU A 196 3.85 14.87 -2.06
N ALA A 197 3.25 14.54 -0.92
CA ALA A 197 2.15 15.33 -0.35
C ALA A 197 2.57 16.77 -0.02
N LYS A 198 3.77 16.96 0.57
CA LYS A 198 4.31 18.31 0.85
C LYS A 198 4.49 19.14 -0.42
N SER A 199 4.89 18.52 -1.54
CA SER A 199 5.09 19.22 -2.83
C SER A 199 3.82 19.82 -3.42
N VAL A 200 2.64 19.35 -2.99
CA VAL A 200 1.33 19.86 -3.43
C VAL A 200 0.59 20.60 -2.31
N GLY A 201 1.31 21.06 -1.28
CA GLY A 201 0.79 21.98 -0.27
C GLY A 201 0.27 21.33 1.03
N HIS A 202 0.35 20.01 1.20
CA HIS A 202 -0.05 19.39 2.46
C HIS A 202 0.97 19.65 3.58
N ILE A 203 0.44 19.80 4.80
CA ILE A 203 1.22 19.84 6.04
C ILE A 203 1.54 18.41 6.48
N ILE A 204 2.82 18.14 6.75
CA ILE A 204 3.27 16.85 7.28
C ILE A 204 3.50 16.98 8.78
N VAL A 205 2.70 16.25 9.55
CA VAL A 205 2.84 16.18 11.02
C VAL A 205 4.18 15.51 11.36
N PRO A 206 4.90 15.94 12.43
CA PRO A 206 6.16 15.33 12.82
C PRO A 206 6.07 13.81 12.97
N ILE A 207 6.92 13.11 12.23
CA ILE A 207 6.93 11.65 12.18
C ILE A 207 7.66 11.12 13.41
N ARG A 208 7.06 10.15 14.10
CA ARG A 208 7.62 9.55 15.33
C ARG A 208 7.65 8.03 15.21
N PRO A 209 8.64 7.35 15.81
CA PRO A 209 8.62 5.90 15.93
C PRO A 209 7.42 5.46 16.77
N ALA A 210 6.82 4.33 16.40
CA ALA A 210 5.73 3.69 17.13
C ALA A 210 5.87 2.17 16.99
N LEU A 211 5.46 1.43 18.03
CA LEU A 211 5.61 -0.03 18.11
C LEU A 211 7.08 -0.48 17.94
N VAL A 212 8.01 0.25 18.57
CA VAL A 212 9.44 -0.06 18.57
C VAL A 212 9.81 -0.85 19.83
N PRO A 213 10.84 -1.73 19.78
CA PRO A 213 11.44 -2.28 20.97
C PRO A 213 11.94 -1.18 21.92
N LEU A 214 11.98 -1.48 23.21
CA LEU A 214 12.61 -0.61 24.21
C LEU A 214 14.06 -1.04 24.39
N GLU A 215 14.96 -0.06 24.42
CA GLU A 215 16.37 -0.28 24.75
C GLU A 215 16.58 0.03 26.24
N THR A 216 17.26 -0.87 26.95
CA THR A 216 17.59 -0.71 28.37
C THR A 216 19.10 -0.64 28.55
N ALA A 217 19.56 0.09 29.56
CA ALA A 217 20.97 0.07 29.94
C ALA A 217 21.36 -1.27 30.61
N GLY A 218 22.53 -1.80 30.23
CA GLY A 218 23.10 -3.02 30.82
C GLY A 218 22.18 -4.25 30.69
N GLU A 219 22.21 -5.10 31.72
CA GLU A 219 21.49 -6.40 31.79
C GLU A 219 20.07 -6.27 32.35
N VAL A 220 19.39 -5.14 32.14
CA VAL A 220 18.03 -4.93 32.66
C VAL A 220 16.98 -5.70 31.85
N ALA A 221 17.07 -5.68 30.52
CA ALA A 221 16.08 -6.35 29.67
C ALA A 221 15.91 -7.86 29.92
N PRO A 222 16.97 -8.67 30.13
CA PRO A 222 16.81 -10.09 30.45
C PRO A 222 16.14 -10.38 31.80
N LYS A 223 16.01 -9.37 32.67
CA LYS A 223 15.45 -9.49 34.03
C LYS A 223 13.99 -9.03 34.13
N LEU A 224 13.42 -8.48 33.06
CA LEU A 224 12.02 -8.06 32.93
C LEU A 224 11.18 -9.16 32.29
#